data_AF-A0A0C1YRJ3-F1
#
_entry.id   AF-A0A0C1YRJ3-F1
#
_cell.length_a   1.000
_cell.length_b   1.000
_cell.length_c   1.000
_cell.angle_alpha   90.00
_cell.angle_beta   90.00
_cell.angle_gamma   90.00
#
_symmetry.space_group_name_H-M   'P 1'
#
loop_
_entity.id
_entity.type
_entity.pdbx_description
1 polymer ?
#
loop_
_entity_poly.entity_id
_entity_poly.type
_entity_poly.pdbx_seq_one_letter_code
_entity_poly.pdbx_strand_id
1 'polypeptide(L)'
;MSPEKTQHLFDSFPRLYRGRELSASASLMAQGFECEDGWFALICTLSSRLEDIAHAEGRQPQSDDWPEALQVKEKLGRLRFYTRHTSPTMHAAIADTQALSETTCEVCGQSNARQVGNRTRCGRHA
;
A
#
# COMPACT_ATOMS: atom_id res chain seq x y z
N MET A 1 7.63 -6.24 -5.30
CA MET A 1 8.16 -4.89 -5.53
C MET A 1 9.66 -4.97 -5.40
N SER A 2 10.42 -4.14 -6.10
CA SER A 2 11.87 -4.15 -6.04
C SER A 2 12.38 -3.85 -4.61
N PRO A 3 13.56 -4.36 -4.23
CA PRO A 3 14.16 -4.06 -2.92
C PRO A 3 14.37 -2.56 -2.69
N GLU A 4 14.77 -1.80 -3.72
CA GLU A 4 15.05 -0.37 -3.62
C GLU A 4 13.79 0.43 -3.29
N LYS A 5 12.67 0.12 -3.96
CA LYS A 5 11.37 0.73 -3.70
C LYS A 5 10.78 0.31 -2.35
N THR A 6 10.97 -0.96 -1.99
CA THR A 6 10.58 -1.46 -0.67
C THR A 6 11.31 -0.70 0.44
N GLN A 7 12.62 -0.53 0.31
CA GLN A 7 13.42 0.22 1.26
C GLN A 7 12.98 1.69 1.32
N HIS A 8 12.73 2.33 0.16
CA HIS A 8 12.23 3.70 0.13
C HIS A 8 10.91 3.88 0.90
N LEU A 9 9.96 2.95 0.78
CA LEU A 9 8.71 2.99 1.54
C LEU A 9 8.94 2.83 3.05
N PHE A 10 9.85 1.94 3.45
CA PHE A 10 10.21 1.76 4.86
C PHE A 10 10.91 2.97 5.45
N ASP A 11 11.80 3.62 4.69
CA ASP A 11 12.52 4.81 5.13
C ASP A 11 11.61 6.04 5.20
N SER A 12 10.68 6.15 4.25
CA SER A 12 9.77 7.30 4.16
C SER A 12 8.63 7.23 5.16
N PHE A 13 8.12 6.02 5.45
CA PHE A 13 6.97 5.81 6.34
C PHE A 13 7.28 4.76 7.43
N PRO A 14 8.33 4.98 8.24
CA PRO A 14 8.86 3.95 9.13
C PRO A 14 7.85 3.53 10.20
N ARG A 15 6.96 4.44 10.61
CA ARG A 15 5.94 4.16 11.62
C ARG A 15 4.72 3.45 11.04
N LEU A 16 4.28 3.81 9.83
CA LEU A 16 3.22 3.09 9.13
C LEU A 16 3.61 1.62 8.87
N TYR A 17 4.87 1.39 8.48
CA TYR A 17 5.42 0.06 8.19
C TYR A 17 6.25 -0.53 9.33
N ARG A 18 5.95 -0.16 10.59
CA ARG A 18 6.66 -0.67 11.78
C ARG A 18 6.56 -2.20 11.93
N GLY A 19 5.51 -2.82 11.38
CA GLY A 19 5.33 -4.26 11.37
C GLY A 19 6.41 -5.05 10.61
N ARG A 20 7.28 -4.38 9.83
CA ARG A 20 8.39 -5.02 9.08
C ARG A 20 9.41 -5.72 9.97
N GLU A 21 9.50 -5.33 11.23
CA GLU A 21 10.44 -5.89 12.22
C GLU A 21 9.81 -7.01 13.08
N LEU A 22 8.50 -7.29 12.87
CA LEU A 22 7.75 -8.26 13.66
C LEU A 22 7.76 -9.66 13.03
N SER A 23 7.38 -10.66 13.81
CA SER A 23 7.16 -12.02 13.28
C SER A 23 5.96 -12.06 12.34
N ALA A 24 5.96 -13.05 11.42
CA ALA A 24 4.85 -13.27 10.48
C ALA A 24 3.49 -13.50 11.16
N SER A 25 3.48 -13.94 12.43
CA SER A 25 2.25 -14.07 13.23
C SER A 25 1.66 -12.74 13.69
N ALA A 26 2.47 -11.68 13.77
CA ALA A 26 2.08 -10.36 14.26
C ALA A 26 1.86 -9.34 13.12
N SER A 27 2.66 -9.44 12.05
CA SER A 27 2.49 -8.66 10.82
C SER A 27 3.12 -9.40 9.65
N LEU A 28 2.48 -9.35 8.47
CA LEU A 28 3.05 -9.87 7.24
C LEU A 28 3.95 -8.86 6.53
N MET A 29 4.09 -7.63 7.07
CA MET A 29 4.99 -6.63 6.51
C MET A 29 6.47 -7.02 6.55
N ALA A 30 6.88 -7.99 7.39
CA ALA A 30 8.22 -8.56 7.34
C ALA A 30 8.55 -9.25 6.01
N GLN A 31 7.53 -9.60 5.21
CA GLN A 31 7.67 -10.16 3.86
C GLN A 31 7.77 -9.07 2.77
N GLY A 32 7.70 -7.79 3.15
CA GLY A 32 7.73 -6.66 2.22
C GLY A 32 6.40 -6.46 1.48
N PHE A 33 6.50 -6.13 0.19
CA PHE A 33 5.36 -5.79 -0.66
C PHE A 33 5.20 -6.85 -1.77
N GLU A 34 4.12 -7.64 -1.66
CA GLU A 34 3.78 -8.74 -2.57
C GLU A 34 2.99 -8.24 -3.80
N CYS A 35 3.46 -7.16 -4.42
CA CYS A 35 2.89 -6.58 -5.63
C CYS A 35 3.99 -6.05 -6.56
N GLU A 36 3.64 -5.75 -7.81
CA GLU A 36 4.59 -5.24 -8.79
C GLU A 36 4.88 -3.74 -8.66
N ASP A 37 5.94 -3.30 -9.33
CA ASP A 37 6.60 -2.01 -9.20
C ASP A 37 5.81 -0.80 -9.69
N GLY A 38 4.84 -1.02 -10.57
CA GLY A 38 3.97 -0.01 -11.14
C GLY A 38 2.97 0.55 -10.13
N TRP A 39 2.69 -0.17 -9.04
CA TRP A 39 1.84 0.34 -7.95
C TRP A 39 2.62 1.07 -6.86
N PHE A 40 3.94 1.18 -6.97
CA PHE A 40 4.77 1.92 -6.01
C PHE A 40 4.27 3.35 -5.76
N ALA A 41 3.98 4.10 -6.83
CA ALA A 41 3.48 5.47 -6.70
C ALA A 41 2.13 5.53 -5.96
N LEU A 42 1.21 4.60 -6.25
CA LEU A 42 -0.07 4.51 -5.55
C LEU A 42 0.12 4.25 -4.06
N ILE A 43 1.05 3.36 -3.72
CA ILE A 43 1.37 3.00 -2.34
C ILE A 43 2.01 4.18 -1.61
N CYS A 44 2.99 4.88 -2.20
CA CYS A 44 3.58 6.08 -1.61
C CYS A 44 2.54 7.17 -1.35
N THR A 45 1.67 7.45 -2.33
CA THR A 45 0.61 8.46 -2.17
C THR A 45 -0.37 8.07 -1.08
N LEU A 46 -0.79 6.79 -1.02
CA LEU A 46 -1.65 6.30 0.05
C LEU A 46 -0.97 6.41 1.41
N SER A 47 0.30 6.04 1.52
CA SER A 47 1.06 6.11 2.77
C SER A 47 1.13 7.53 3.32
N SER A 48 1.51 8.51 2.49
CA SER A 48 1.50 9.93 2.89
C SER A 48 0.11 10.35 3.34
N ARG A 49 -0.92 10.03 2.55
CA ARG A 49 -2.30 10.40 2.86
C ARG A 49 -2.79 9.79 4.18
N LEU A 50 -2.38 8.58 4.52
CA LEU A 50 -2.74 7.94 5.79
C LEU A 50 -2.09 8.65 7.00
N GLU A 51 -0.82 9.03 6.89
CA GLU A 51 -0.14 9.79 7.94
C GLU A 51 -0.73 11.22 8.07
N ASP A 52 -1.04 11.88 6.95
CA ASP A 52 -1.71 13.19 6.93
C ASP A 52 -3.10 13.14 7.61
N ILE A 53 -3.91 12.11 7.30
CA ILE A 53 -5.21 11.90 7.96
C ILE A 53 -5.01 11.64 9.46
N ALA A 54 -4.01 10.84 9.85
CA ALA A 54 -3.73 10.57 11.26
C ALA A 54 -3.38 11.85 12.02
N HIS A 55 -2.54 12.71 11.43
CA HIS A 55 -2.22 14.03 11.97
C HIS A 55 -3.45 14.93 12.07
N ALA A 56 -4.27 15.00 11.03
CA ALA A 56 -5.50 15.81 11.03
C ALA A 56 -6.52 15.34 12.09
N GLU A 57 -6.50 14.04 12.43
CA GLU A 57 -7.29 13.46 13.53
C GLU A 57 -6.65 13.64 14.91
N GLY A 58 -5.50 14.32 15.01
CA GLY A 58 -4.81 14.60 16.27
C GLY A 58 -3.99 13.44 16.83
N ARG A 59 -3.72 12.40 16.03
CA ARG A 59 -2.90 11.26 16.44
C ARG A 59 -1.43 11.62 16.40
N GLN A 60 -0.66 11.02 17.30
CA GLN A 60 0.79 11.23 17.37
C GLN A 60 1.51 10.04 16.71
N PRO A 61 2.60 10.24 15.95
CA PRO A 61 3.31 9.12 15.33
C PRO A 61 3.67 8.01 16.31
N GLN A 62 4.07 8.35 17.53
CA GLN A 62 4.53 7.38 18.52
C GLN A 62 3.40 6.67 19.27
N SER A 63 2.13 7.07 19.11
CA SER A 63 1.03 6.46 19.82
C SER A 63 0.62 5.10 19.21
N ASP A 64 -0.06 4.28 20.02
CA ASP A 64 -0.52 2.96 19.62
C ASP A 64 -1.67 3.01 18.60
N ASP A 65 -2.38 4.13 18.51
CA ASP A 65 -3.42 4.38 17.53
C ASP A 65 -2.90 4.95 16.20
N TRP A 66 -1.58 5.10 16.00
CA TRP A 66 -1.04 5.42 14.68
C TRP A 66 -1.36 4.29 13.67
N PRO A 67 -1.81 4.61 12.43
CA PRO A 67 -2.13 3.58 11.45
C PRO A 67 -0.95 2.63 11.22
N GLU A 68 -1.25 1.34 11.02
CA GLU A 68 -0.25 0.31 10.74
C GLU A 68 -0.67 -0.53 9.54
N ALA A 69 0.25 -0.69 8.59
CA ALA A 69 0.11 -1.67 7.53
C ALA A 69 0.45 -3.08 8.06
N LEU A 70 -0.43 -4.04 7.78
CA LEU A 70 -0.29 -5.45 8.14
C LEU A 70 0.18 -6.30 6.97
N GLN A 71 -0.24 -5.96 5.76
CA GLN A 71 0.14 -6.64 4.53
C GLN A 71 -0.21 -5.77 3.32
N VAL A 72 0.67 -5.73 2.33
CA VAL A 72 0.41 -5.08 1.03
C VAL A 72 0.70 -6.07 -0.08
N LYS A 73 -0.32 -6.39 -0.88
CA LYS A 73 -0.24 -7.45 -1.89
C LYS A 73 -1.13 -7.22 -3.09
N GLU A 74 -0.82 -7.89 -4.18
CA GLU A 74 -1.75 -8.11 -5.28
C GLU A 74 -2.72 -9.26 -4.95
N LYS A 75 -3.99 -9.11 -5.34
CA LYS A 75 -4.98 -10.18 -5.32
C LYS A 75 -6.04 -9.98 -6.41
N LEU A 76 -5.98 -10.83 -7.44
CA LEU A 76 -6.88 -10.85 -8.60
C LEU A 76 -6.96 -9.50 -9.33
N GLY A 77 -5.81 -8.93 -9.66
CA GLY A 77 -5.68 -7.70 -10.44
C GLY A 77 -5.90 -6.44 -9.60
N ARG A 78 -5.94 -6.57 -8.28
CA ARG A 78 -6.21 -5.45 -7.37
C ARG A 78 -5.21 -5.40 -6.23
N LEU A 79 -4.80 -4.20 -5.86
CA LEU A 79 -4.07 -3.93 -4.64
C LEU A 79 -4.94 -4.27 -3.42
N ARG A 80 -4.35 -4.96 -2.45
CA ARG A 80 -4.89 -5.14 -1.11
C ARG A 80 -3.95 -4.49 -0.12
N PHE A 81 -4.48 -3.54 0.64
CA PHE A 81 -3.74 -2.81 1.66
C PHE A 81 -4.42 -3.04 3.01
N TYR A 82 -3.95 -4.05 3.74
CA TYR A 82 -4.51 -4.44 5.03
C TYR A 82 -3.90 -3.61 6.14
N THR A 83 -4.74 -3.06 7.00
CA THR A 83 -4.34 -2.13 8.06
C THR A 83 -5.05 -2.39 9.38
N ARG A 84 -4.46 -1.85 10.46
CA ARG A 84 -5.13 -1.66 11.76
C ARG A 84 -4.93 -0.22 12.25
N HIS A 85 -5.69 0.14 13.29
CA HIS A 85 -5.73 1.49 13.88
C HIS A 85 -6.17 2.58 12.87
N THR A 86 -7.05 2.24 11.93
CA THR A 86 -7.54 3.18 10.92
C THR A 86 -8.91 3.76 11.26
N SER A 87 -9.14 5.01 10.86
CA SER A 87 -10.45 5.65 10.91
C SER A 87 -11.30 5.35 9.67
N PRO A 88 -12.60 5.70 9.67
CA PRO A 88 -13.43 5.65 8.46
C PRO A 88 -12.83 6.43 7.28
N THR A 89 -12.22 7.59 7.53
CA THR A 89 -11.58 8.42 6.50
C THR A 89 -10.37 7.72 5.88
N MET A 90 -9.55 7.06 6.70
CA MET A 90 -8.44 6.24 6.23
C MET A 90 -8.93 5.04 5.41
N HIS A 91 -10.01 4.38 5.85
CA HIS A 91 -10.62 3.29 5.11
C HIS A 91 -11.12 3.73 3.72
N ALA A 92 -11.71 4.92 3.63
CA ALA A 92 -12.12 5.48 2.35
C ALA A 92 -10.90 5.73 1.43
N ALA A 93 -9.82 6.34 1.94
CA ALA A 93 -8.60 6.54 1.18
C ALA A 93 -7.98 5.22 0.67
N ILE A 94 -7.97 4.19 1.51
CA ILE A 94 -7.52 2.84 1.12
C ILE A 94 -8.44 2.28 0.03
N ALA A 95 -9.76 2.39 0.19
CA ALA A 95 -10.72 1.90 -0.80
C ALA A 95 -10.52 2.57 -2.17
N ASP A 96 -10.32 3.88 -2.20
CA ASP A 96 -10.05 4.67 -3.41
C ASP A 96 -8.77 4.19 -4.11
N THR A 97 -7.65 4.07 -3.38
CA THR A 97 -6.38 3.63 -3.96
C THR A 97 -6.46 2.19 -4.48
N GLN A 98 -7.14 1.31 -3.74
CA GLN A 98 -7.34 -0.06 -4.22
C GLN A 98 -8.20 -0.09 -5.50
N ALA A 99 -9.23 0.74 -5.63
CA ALA A 99 -10.00 0.85 -6.87
C ALA A 99 -9.16 1.42 -8.02
N LEU A 100 -8.33 2.43 -7.75
CA LEU A 100 -7.43 3.01 -8.74
C LEU A 100 -6.41 1.98 -9.28
N SER A 101 -5.97 1.04 -8.42
CA SER A 101 -5.06 -0.04 -8.84
C SER A 101 -5.64 -0.95 -9.92
N GLU A 102 -6.96 -1.11 -9.99
CA GLU A 102 -7.65 -1.95 -10.99
C GLU A 102 -7.58 -1.35 -12.41
N THR A 103 -7.18 -0.09 -12.53
CA THR A 103 -7.01 0.61 -13.82
C THR A 103 -5.59 1.13 -14.02
N THR A 104 -4.66 0.72 -13.13
CA THR A 104 -3.25 1.11 -13.16
C THR A 104 -2.39 -0.12 -13.38
N CYS A 105 -1.51 -0.09 -14.38
CA CYS A 105 -0.67 -1.24 -14.71
C CYS A 105 0.24 -1.60 -13.53
N GLU A 106 0.17 -2.84 -13.07
CA GLU A 106 0.96 -3.31 -11.94
C GLU A 106 2.47 -3.27 -12.23
N VAL A 107 2.89 -3.37 -13.50
CA VAL A 107 4.32 -3.40 -13.89
C VAL A 107 4.93 -1.99 -13.99
N CYS A 108 4.24 -1.05 -14.65
CA CYS A 108 4.81 0.26 -14.97
C CYS A 108 4.03 1.48 -14.45
N GLY A 109 2.86 1.29 -13.85
CA GLY A 109 2.05 2.38 -13.29
C GLY A 109 1.26 3.20 -14.30
N GLN A 110 1.27 2.82 -15.59
CA GLN A 110 0.47 3.50 -16.60
C GLN A 110 -1.02 3.29 -16.33
N SER A 111 -1.81 4.37 -16.42
CA SER A 111 -3.26 4.35 -16.34
C SER A 111 -3.91 3.66 -17.55
N ASN A 112 -5.23 3.46 -17.48
CA ASN A 112 -6.02 2.75 -18.50
C ASN A 112 -5.56 1.29 -18.73
N ALA A 113 -5.00 0.68 -17.68
CA ALA A 113 -4.77 -0.76 -17.67
C ALA A 113 -6.09 -1.51 -17.59
N ARG A 114 -6.08 -2.77 -18.05
CA ARG A 114 -7.23 -3.66 -17.99
C ARG A 114 -6.81 -4.98 -17.35
N GLN A 115 -7.80 -5.71 -16.89
CA GLN A 115 -7.56 -7.05 -16.38
C GLN A 115 -7.12 -7.98 -17.51
N VAL A 116 -5.98 -8.63 -17.33
CA VAL A 116 -5.45 -9.70 -18.16
C VAL A 116 -5.24 -10.91 -17.26
N GLY A 117 -6.14 -11.90 -17.37
CA GLY A 117 -6.18 -13.01 -16.41
C GLY A 117 -6.43 -12.50 -14.99
N ASN A 118 -5.51 -12.80 -14.07
CA ASN A 118 -5.59 -12.36 -12.67
C ASN A 118 -4.76 -11.10 -12.38
N ARG A 119 -4.36 -10.36 -13.41
CA ARG A 119 -3.43 -9.23 -13.33
C ARG A 119 -4.01 -7.98 -13.96
N THR A 120 -3.51 -6.80 -13.61
CA THR A 120 -3.93 -5.52 -14.22
C THR A 120 -2.78 -4.91 -14.99
N ARG A 121 -2.89 -4.86 -16.32
CA ARG A 121 -1.79 -4.50 -17.22
C ARG A 121 -2.23 -3.55 -18.35
N CYS A 122 -1.34 -2.64 -18.74
CA CYS A 122 -1.55 -1.79 -19.92
C CYS A 122 -1.24 -2.57 -21.20
N GLY A 123 -1.58 -2.02 -22.37
CA GLY A 123 -1.36 -2.69 -23.66
C GLY A 123 0.10 -3.07 -23.96
N ARG A 124 1.09 -2.44 -23.31
CA ARG A 124 2.51 -2.81 -23.43
C ARG A 124 2.88 -4.09 -22.65
N HIS A 125 2.16 -4.37 -21.56
CA HIS A 125 2.43 -5.49 -20.66
C HIS A 125 1.32 -6.54 -20.67
N ALA A 126 0.34 -6.40 -21.58
CA ALA A 126 -0.77 -7.34 -21.73
C ALA A 126 -0.28 -8.77 -21.98
#